data_AF-A0AA35TJC8-F1
#
_entry.id   AF-A0AA35TJC8-F1
#
_cell.length_a   1.000
_cell.length_b   1.000
_cell.length_c   1.000
_cell.angle_alpha   90.00
_cell.angle_beta   90.00
_cell.angle_gamma   90.00
#
_symmetry.space_group_name_H-M   'P 1'
#
loop_
_entity.id
_entity.type
_entity.pdbx_description
1 polymer ?
#
loop_
_entity_poly.entity_id
_entity_poly.type
_entity_poly.pdbx_seq_one_letter_code
_entity_poly.pdbx_strand_id
1 'polypeptide(L)'
;MRNEHRHDQSTQYDYVGENIAATGNYSYNLTLMVQEWWEGRQYYDYSTTYCGDDDDDDNRRKREDREEFDDCQSYTQLVWAQTSKVGCGAFRCSELRMYEDGDYGATLLVCNYGPGGAYQGIQPYNTGSSSCSNCPSGKSNCNNKLCSGVPSTTVYSWLLVAMAILGTAFQQIS
;
A
#
# COMPACT_ATOMS: atom_id res chain seq x y z
N MET A 1 8.53 0.48 -30.44
CA MET A 1 7.33 1.26 -30.05
C MET A 1 7.57 1.72 -28.62
N ARG A 2 7.86 3.01 -28.43
CA ARG A 2 8.17 3.57 -27.11
C ARG A 2 6.83 3.99 -26.50
N ASN A 3 6.16 3.07 -25.81
CA ASN A 3 4.95 3.41 -25.07
C ASN A 3 5.39 4.00 -23.73
N GLU A 4 5.08 5.28 -23.57
CA GLU A 4 5.18 5.99 -22.29
C GLU A 4 4.29 5.28 -21.26
N HIS A 5 4.87 4.43 -20.41
CA HIS A 5 4.25 4.02 -19.15
C HIS A 5 4.23 5.24 -18.23
N ARG A 6 3.27 6.12 -18.48
CA ARG A 6 3.01 7.30 -17.67
C ARG A 6 2.42 6.79 -16.36
N HIS A 7 3.19 6.83 -15.27
CA HIS A 7 2.67 6.65 -13.91
C HIS A 7 1.41 7.52 -13.79
N ASP A 8 0.27 6.88 -13.52
CA ASP A 8 -1.01 7.55 -13.38
C ASP A 8 -0.88 8.62 -12.29
N GLN A 9 -0.91 9.90 -12.68
CA GLN A 9 -0.78 10.99 -11.73
C GLN A 9 -2.07 11.09 -10.92
N SER A 10 -2.04 10.56 -9.69
CA SER A 10 -3.08 10.86 -8.72
C SER A 10 -3.08 12.35 -8.43
N THR A 11 -4.25 13.00 -8.49
CA THR A 11 -4.41 14.39 -8.02
C THR A 11 -4.40 14.48 -6.49
N GLN A 12 -4.41 13.34 -5.79
CA GLN A 12 -4.53 13.24 -4.34
C GLN A 12 -3.21 12.84 -3.66
N TYR A 13 -2.32 12.14 -4.35
CA TYR A 13 -1.06 11.64 -3.80
C TYR A 13 0.11 12.02 -4.71
N ASP A 14 1.16 12.61 -4.12
CA ASP A 14 2.37 13.00 -4.86
C ASP A 14 3.11 11.79 -5.48
N TYR A 15 2.98 10.63 -4.84
CA TYR A 15 3.48 9.36 -5.32
C TYR A 15 2.47 8.24 -5.04
N VAL A 16 2.29 7.37 -6.03
CA VAL A 16 1.47 6.16 -5.96
C VAL A 16 2.40 4.98 -6.11
N GLY A 17 2.44 4.10 -5.11
CA GLY A 17 3.23 2.88 -5.15
C GLY A 17 2.51 1.80 -5.92
N GLU A 18 3.25 0.79 -6.40
CA GLU A 18 2.72 -0.28 -7.24
C GLU A 18 3.36 -1.61 -6.85
N ASN A 19 2.54 -2.65 -6.69
CA ASN A 19 3.01 -4.04 -6.68
C ASN A 19 2.40 -4.75 -7.89
N ILE A 20 3.21 -5.58 -8.56
CA ILE A 20 2.80 -6.41 -9.70
C ILE A 20 3.09 -7.87 -9.37
N ALA A 21 2.16 -8.74 -9.75
CA ALA A 21 2.37 -10.19 -9.75
C ALA A 21 1.82 -10.78 -11.05
N ALA A 22 2.45 -11.85 -11.51
CA ALA A 22 2.06 -12.57 -12.72
C ALA A 22 1.96 -14.07 -12.44
N THR A 23 0.97 -14.73 -13.01
CA THR A 23 0.88 -16.20 -12.98
C THR A 23 0.45 -16.74 -14.33
N GLY A 24 0.90 -17.94 -14.68
CA GLY A 24 0.80 -18.49 -16.04
C GLY A 24 -0.59 -19.00 -16.41
N ASN A 25 -0.63 -20.06 -17.22
CA ASN A 25 -1.86 -20.59 -17.80
C ASN A 25 -2.70 -21.48 -16.85
N TYR A 26 -2.30 -21.58 -15.59
CA TYR A 26 -3.01 -22.34 -14.57
C TYR A 26 -4.11 -21.50 -13.92
N SER A 27 -5.05 -22.17 -13.23
CA SER A 27 -6.05 -21.50 -12.39
C SER A 27 -5.36 -20.49 -11.47
N TYR A 28 -5.68 -19.20 -11.63
CA TYR A 28 -5.04 -18.15 -10.85
C TYR A 28 -5.72 -18.00 -9.49
N ASN A 29 -4.92 -17.75 -8.45
CA ASN A 29 -5.40 -17.41 -7.12
C ASN A 29 -4.77 -16.08 -6.71
N LEU A 30 -5.57 -15.02 -6.72
CA LEU A 30 -5.10 -13.67 -6.39
C LEU A 30 -4.53 -13.60 -4.97
N THR A 31 -5.01 -14.45 -4.05
CA THR A 31 -4.45 -14.53 -2.70
C THR A 31 -3.02 -15.04 -2.71
N LEU A 32 -2.69 -16.03 -3.54
CA LEU A 32 -1.32 -16.55 -3.65
C LEU A 32 -0.37 -15.51 -4.24
N MET A 33 -0.85 -14.72 -5.20
CA MET A 33 -0.07 -13.62 -5.81
C MET A 33 0.25 -12.52 -4.78
N VAL A 34 -0.70 -12.17 -3.91
CA VAL A 34 -0.45 -11.23 -2.80
C VAL A 34 0.42 -11.87 -1.71
N GLN A 35 0.29 -13.19 -1.50
CA GLN A 35 1.09 -13.91 -0.53
C GLN A 35 2.56 -13.98 -0.94
N GLU A 36 2.86 -14.09 -2.22
CA GLU A 36 4.21 -13.98 -2.78
C GLU A 36 4.89 -12.66 -2.38
N TRP A 37 4.21 -11.53 -2.57
CA TRP A 37 4.69 -10.24 -2.08
C TRP A 37 4.95 -10.24 -0.56
N TRP A 38 4.14 -10.96 0.22
CA TRP A 38 4.29 -11.05 1.69
C TRP A 38 5.46 -11.95 2.11
N GLU A 39 5.80 -12.98 1.33
CA GLU A 39 6.95 -13.85 1.61
C GLU A 39 8.29 -13.11 1.43
N GLY A 40 8.31 -12.02 0.66
CA GLY A 40 9.47 -11.12 0.54
C GLY A 40 10.01 -10.59 1.88
N ARG A 41 9.24 -10.68 2.98
CA ARG A 41 9.69 -10.39 4.35
C ARG A 41 10.91 -11.21 4.78
N GLN A 42 11.11 -12.40 4.21
CA GLN A 42 12.23 -13.27 4.57
C GLN A 42 13.58 -12.73 4.08
N TYR A 43 13.56 -11.81 3.10
CA TYR A 43 14.72 -11.18 2.49
C TYR A 43 14.92 -9.73 2.94
N TYR A 44 14.14 -9.26 3.92
CA TYR A 44 14.15 -7.87 4.39
C TYR A 44 14.69 -7.77 5.81
N ASP A 45 15.82 -7.09 5.98
CA ASP A 45 16.34 -6.71 7.29
C ASP A 45 15.81 -5.32 7.68
N TYR A 46 14.93 -5.29 8.68
CA TYR A 46 14.35 -4.04 9.19
C TYR A 46 15.39 -3.09 9.79
N SER A 47 16.45 -3.61 10.40
CA SER A 47 17.45 -2.82 11.11
C SER A 47 18.37 -2.05 10.16
N THR A 48 18.76 -2.69 9.07
CA THR A 48 19.63 -2.11 8.04
C THR A 48 18.84 -1.54 6.86
N THR A 49 17.53 -1.84 6.76
CA THR A 49 16.67 -1.60 5.59
C THR A 49 17.18 -2.27 4.32
N TYR A 50 18.08 -3.25 4.47
CA TYR A 50 18.63 -4.00 3.37
C TYR A 50 17.58 -4.97 2.83
N CYS A 51 17.59 -5.10 1.51
CA CYS A 51 16.88 -6.14 0.82
C CYS A 51 17.85 -6.93 -0.03
N GLY A 52 17.88 -8.23 0.23
CA GLY A 52 18.70 -9.20 -0.47
C GLY A 52 18.95 -10.39 0.44
N ASP A 53 19.46 -11.47 -0.15
CA ASP A 53 19.91 -12.61 0.63
C ASP A 53 21.16 -12.23 1.44
N ASP A 54 21.22 -12.68 2.69
CA ASP A 54 22.31 -12.44 3.64
C ASP A 54 23.68 -13.04 3.20
N ASP A 55 23.75 -13.70 2.03
CA ASP A 55 24.89 -14.49 1.55
C ASP A 55 25.89 -13.76 0.62
N ASP A 56 25.79 -12.43 0.47
CA ASP A 56 26.59 -11.66 -0.51
C ASP A 56 27.83 -10.95 0.12
N ASP A 57 28.65 -11.68 0.88
CA ASP A 57 29.98 -11.19 1.35
C ASP A 57 31.12 -11.55 0.36
N ASP A 58 30.81 -12.26 -0.73
CA ASP A 58 31.73 -12.49 -1.85
C ASP A 58 31.04 -12.20 -3.19
N ASN A 59 31.65 -11.32 -4.00
CA ASN A 59 31.20 -10.83 -5.31
C ASN A 59 30.09 -9.76 -5.37
N ARG A 60 30.57 -8.52 -5.21
CA ARG A 60 30.07 -7.27 -5.83
C ARG A 60 29.89 -7.31 -7.38
N ARG A 61 30.02 -8.48 -8.02
CA ARG A 61 30.12 -8.73 -9.47
C ARG A 61 29.09 -9.73 -10.05
N LYS A 62 27.94 -9.96 -9.41
CA LYS A 62 26.75 -10.46 -10.11
C LYS A 62 25.73 -9.33 -10.22
N ARG A 63 25.90 -8.53 -11.28
CA ARG A 63 25.20 -7.25 -11.51
C ARG A 63 24.40 -7.21 -12.82
N GLU A 64 24.18 -8.32 -13.52
CA GLU A 64 23.46 -8.27 -14.81
C GLU A 64 22.34 -9.32 -14.97
N ASP A 65 22.18 -10.24 -14.01
CA ASP A 65 21.29 -11.41 -14.09
C ASP A 65 20.35 -11.58 -12.88
N ARG A 66 20.25 -10.58 -11.99
CA ARG A 66 19.29 -10.60 -10.87
C ARG A 66 17.91 -10.11 -11.31
N GLU A 67 17.08 -11.03 -11.79
CA GLU A 67 15.61 -10.87 -11.84
C GLU A 67 14.94 -11.06 -10.46
N GLU A 68 15.73 -11.26 -9.40
CA GLU A 68 15.28 -11.63 -8.06
C GLU A 68 15.56 -10.48 -7.06
N PHE A 69 14.95 -9.31 -7.30
CA PHE A 69 15.10 -8.10 -6.45
C PHE A 69 13.76 -7.38 -6.17
N ASP A 70 12.62 -8.00 -6.52
CA ASP A 70 11.28 -7.39 -6.46
C ASP A 70 10.42 -7.84 -5.26
N ASP A 71 10.81 -8.92 -4.57
CA ASP A 71 9.96 -9.55 -3.56
C ASP A 71 9.88 -8.75 -2.24
N CYS A 72 11.02 -8.32 -1.71
CA CYS A 72 11.07 -7.56 -0.46
C CYS A 72 10.45 -6.16 -0.60
N GLN A 73 10.53 -5.54 -1.78
CA GLN A 73 10.01 -4.19 -2.02
C GLN A 73 8.49 -4.27 -2.01
N SER A 74 7.95 -5.28 -2.70
CA SER A 74 6.54 -5.65 -2.63
C SER A 74 6.07 -5.89 -1.19
N TYR A 75 6.86 -6.60 -0.36
CA TYR A 75 6.59 -6.75 1.07
C TYR A 75 6.55 -5.39 1.79
N THR A 76 7.59 -4.57 1.66
CA THR A 76 7.65 -3.28 2.36
C THR A 76 6.52 -2.34 1.98
N GLN A 77 6.05 -2.39 0.73
CA GLN A 77 4.87 -1.66 0.28
C GLN A 77 3.58 -2.16 0.96
N LEU A 78 3.43 -3.48 1.12
CA LEU A 78 2.27 -4.07 1.82
C LEU A 78 2.19 -3.62 3.28
N VAL A 79 3.34 -3.51 3.96
CA VAL A 79 3.41 -3.11 5.38
C VAL A 79 3.68 -1.62 5.59
N TRP A 80 3.57 -0.81 4.54
CA TRP A 80 3.90 0.61 4.61
C TRP A 80 2.89 1.39 5.47
N ALA A 81 3.30 1.88 6.64
CA ALA A 81 2.42 2.46 7.64
C ALA A 81 1.71 3.75 7.19
N GLN A 82 2.32 4.51 6.25
CA GLN A 82 1.71 5.73 5.73
C GLN A 82 0.65 5.44 4.66
N THR A 83 0.70 4.27 4.02
CA THR A 83 -0.27 3.87 3.02
C THR A 83 -1.66 3.79 3.65
N SER A 84 -2.62 4.46 3.02
CA SER A 84 -3.97 4.60 3.57
C SER A 84 -5.06 4.05 2.66
N LYS A 85 -4.72 3.82 1.39
CA LYS A 85 -5.60 3.33 0.34
C LYS A 85 -4.84 2.34 -0.53
N VAL A 86 -5.55 1.33 -1.00
CA VAL A 86 -5.09 0.37 -1.99
C VAL A 86 -6.22 0.15 -2.99
N GLY A 87 -5.88 0.02 -4.27
CA GLY A 87 -6.79 -0.38 -5.33
C GLY A 87 -6.09 -1.37 -6.24
N CYS A 88 -6.74 -2.49 -6.55
CA CYS A 88 -6.14 -3.55 -7.36
C CYS A 88 -7.01 -3.90 -8.56
N GLY A 89 -6.36 -4.31 -9.64
CA GLY A 89 -6.99 -4.86 -10.84
C GLY A 89 -6.27 -6.12 -11.29
N ALA A 90 -7.03 -7.12 -11.74
CA ALA A 90 -6.47 -8.33 -12.33
C ALA A 90 -6.95 -8.47 -13.77
N PHE A 91 -6.03 -8.82 -14.68
CA PHE A 91 -6.35 -8.98 -16.09
C PHE A 91 -5.61 -10.18 -16.69
N ARG A 92 -6.34 -10.98 -17.48
CA ARG A 92 -5.77 -12.12 -18.19
C ARG A 92 -5.31 -11.71 -19.59
N CYS A 93 -4.01 -11.77 -19.81
CA CYS A 93 -3.34 -11.44 -21.06
C CYS A 93 -3.09 -12.74 -21.86
N SER A 94 -3.87 -12.98 -22.92
CA SER A 94 -3.74 -14.19 -23.75
C SER A 94 -2.43 -14.28 -24.51
N GLU A 95 -1.80 -13.15 -24.82
CA GLU A 95 -0.57 -13.08 -25.60
C GLU A 95 0.70 -12.97 -24.73
N LEU A 96 0.54 -12.78 -23.43
CA LEU A 96 1.67 -12.67 -22.51
C LEU A 96 2.24 -14.07 -22.22
N ARG A 97 3.56 -14.19 -22.26
CA ARG A 97 4.34 -15.35 -21.82
C ARG A 97 5.19 -14.93 -20.62
N MET A 98 5.20 -15.74 -19.56
CA MET A 98 6.03 -15.47 -18.38
C MET A 98 7.49 -15.90 -18.55
N TYR A 99 7.72 -16.90 -19.40
CA TYR A 99 9.06 -17.45 -19.67
C TYR A 99 9.21 -17.64 -21.18
N GLU A 100 10.44 -17.59 -21.69
CA GLU A 100 10.70 -17.73 -23.14
C GLU A 100 10.10 -19.02 -23.71
N ASP A 101 10.24 -20.13 -22.98
CA ASP A 101 9.71 -21.46 -23.33
C ASP A 101 8.31 -21.76 -22.75
N GLY A 102 7.65 -20.76 -22.15
CA GLY A 102 6.35 -20.93 -21.48
C GLY A 102 5.15 -20.93 -22.43
N ASP A 103 4.02 -21.44 -21.92
CA ASP A 103 2.71 -21.30 -22.57
C ASP A 103 2.28 -19.84 -22.64
N TYR A 104 1.54 -19.51 -23.70
CA TYR A 104 0.83 -18.24 -23.80
C TYR A 104 -0.34 -18.20 -22.81
N GLY A 105 -0.60 -17.00 -22.27
CA GLY A 105 -1.72 -16.75 -21.38
C GLY A 105 -1.28 -16.63 -19.93
N ALA A 106 -1.14 -15.39 -19.48
CA ALA A 106 -0.81 -15.07 -18.09
C ALA A 106 -1.84 -14.13 -17.48
N THR A 107 -2.08 -14.26 -16.18
CA THR A 107 -2.88 -13.32 -15.40
C THR A 107 -1.95 -12.38 -14.67
N LEU A 108 -2.15 -11.08 -14.86
CA LEU A 108 -1.49 -10.00 -14.14
C LEU A 108 -2.39 -9.52 -13.01
N LEU A 109 -1.82 -9.30 -11.83
CA LEU A 109 -2.41 -8.55 -10.73
C LEU A 109 -1.56 -7.30 -10.51
N VAL A 110 -2.22 -6.14 -10.53
CA VAL A 110 -1.58 -4.86 -10.21
C VAL A 110 -2.32 -4.24 -9.04
N CYS A 111 -1.59 -3.82 -8.00
CA CYS A 111 -2.13 -3.08 -6.86
C CYS A 111 -1.42 -1.74 -6.73
N ASN A 112 -2.20 -0.65 -6.70
CA ASN A 112 -1.72 0.71 -6.49
C ASN A 112 -1.99 1.17 -5.05
N TYR A 113 -1.02 1.88 -4.45
CA TYR A 113 -1.01 2.25 -3.04
C TYR A 113 -0.90 3.77 -2.85
N GLY A 114 -1.76 4.33 -2.00
CA GLY A 114 -1.90 5.78 -1.78
C GLY A 114 -1.84 6.21 -0.30
N PRO A 115 -0.89 7.06 0.11
CA PRO A 115 0.36 7.39 -0.61
C PRO A 115 1.21 6.14 -0.86
N GLY A 116 2.06 6.18 -1.89
CA GLY A 116 3.03 5.13 -2.16
C GLY A 116 4.16 5.08 -1.12
N GLY A 117 4.76 3.90 -1.02
CA GLY A 117 5.83 3.57 -0.07
C GLY A 117 7.00 2.85 -0.72
N ALA A 118 7.60 1.92 0.03
CA ALA A 118 8.77 1.14 -0.37
C ALA A 118 9.98 1.99 -0.81
N TYR A 119 10.16 3.16 -0.19
CA TYR A 119 11.35 3.97 -0.45
C TYR A 119 12.61 3.28 0.08
N GLN A 120 13.59 3.11 -0.80
CA GLN A 120 14.88 2.51 -0.44
C GLN A 120 15.51 3.23 0.76
N GLY A 121 15.99 2.46 1.74
CA GLY A 121 16.66 3.00 2.93
C GLY A 121 15.71 3.50 4.02
N ILE A 122 14.39 3.39 3.84
CA ILE A 122 13.39 3.87 4.78
C ILE A 122 12.59 2.70 5.35
N GLN A 123 12.47 2.65 6.68
CA GLN A 123 11.69 1.63 7.36
C GLN A 123 10.19 1.77 7.02
N PRO A 124 9.49 0.67 6.71
CA PRO A 124 8.11 0.73 6.26
C PRO A 124 7.12 1.16 7.34
N TYR A 125 7.48 1.00 8.61
CA TYR A 125 6.70 1.41 9.76
C TYR A 125 7.65 1.81 10.88
N ASN A 126 7.14 2.45 11.93
CA ASN A 126 7.92 2.71 13.14
C ASN A 126 7.67 1.61 14.17
N THR A 127 8.72 1.22 14.90
CA THR A 127 8.56 0.40 16.11
C THR A 127 8.10 1.27 17.29
N GLY A 128 7.47 0.64 18.29
CA GLY A 128 6.92 1.32 19.46
C GLY A 128 6.69 0.37 20.63
N SER A 129 6.35 0.92 21.80
CA SER A 129 6.12 0.15 23.02
C SER A 129 4.90 -0.76 22.96
N SER A 130 3.92 -0.41 22.14
CA SER A 130 2.72 -1.21 21.86
C SER A 130 2.17 -0.90 20.47
N SER A 131 1.31 -1.78 19.96
CA SER A 131 0.55 -1.49 18.74
C SER A 131 -0.25 -0.18 18.92
N CYS A 132 -0.31 0.64 17.87
CA CYS A 132 -1.03 1.91 17.85
C CYS A 132 -0.49 3.00 18.79
N SER A 133 0.68 2.83 19.42
CA SER A 133 1.26 3.84 20.33
C SER A 133 1.54 5.19 19.66
N ASN A 134 1.71 5.18 18.33
CA ASN A 134 2.05 6.35 17.51
C ASN A 134 1.03 6.57 16.37
N CYS A 135 -0.26 6.30 16.60
CA CYS A 135 -1.28 6.60 15.59
C CYS A 135 -1.40 8.11 15.30
N PRO A 136 -1.62 8.50 14.04
CA PRO A 136 -1.76 9.90 13.69
C PRO A 136 -3.05 10.49 14.26
N SER A 137 -3.06 11.81 14.45
CA SER A 137 -4.24 12.56 14.88
C SER A 137 -5.45 12.26 13.99
N GLY A 138 -6.62 12.04 14.60
CA GLY A 138 -7.83 11.65 13.89
C GLY A 138 -7.96 10.14 13.58
N LYS A 139 -6.90 9.33 13.84
CA LYS A 139 -6.93 7.86 13.74
C LYS A 139 -6.57 7.17 15.06
N SER A 140 -7.11 7.65 16.17
CA SER A 140 -6.75 7.16 17.52
C SER A 140 -7.31 5.78 17.87
N ASN A 141 -8.19 5.19 17.06
CA ASN A 141 -8.74 3.87 17.34
C ASN A 141 -7.76 2.78 16.90
N CYS A 142 -7.48 1.84 17.80
CA CYS A 142 -6.68 0.66 17.49
C CYS A 142 -7.59 -0.53 17.20
N ASN A 143 -7.68 -0.94 15.94
CA ASN A 143 -8.45 -2.11 15.51
C ASN A 143 -7.50 -3.15 14.95
N ASN A 144 -7.45 -4.35 15.54
CA ASN A 144 -6.54 -5.44 15.13
C ASN A 144 -5.09 -4.96 14.94
N LYS A 145 -4.60 -4.13 15.89
CA LYS A 145 -3.24 -3.54 15.87
C LYS A 145 -3.00 -2.48 14.79
N LEU A 146 -4.04 -2.01 14.09
CA LEU A 146 -3.97 -0.96 13.07
C LEU A 146 -4.67 0.33 13.52
N CYS A 147 -4.12 1.47 13.10
CA CYS A 147 -4.71 2.78 13.32
C CYS A 147 -5.93 2.99 12.42
N SER A 148 -7.07 3.30 13.02
CA SER A 148 -8.33 3.52 12.32
C SER A 148 -8.97 4.84 12.77
N GLY A 149 -9.76 5.45 11.87
CA GLY A 149 -10.46 6.68 12.16
C GLY A 149 -11.38 6.56 13.37
N VAL A 150 -11.58 7.66 14.09
CA VAL A 150 -12.71 7.75 15.02
C VAL A 150 -13.99 7.61 14.19
N PRO A 151 -14.94 6.70 14.52
CA PRO A 151 -16.20 6.65 13.80
C PRO A 151 -16.79 8.06 13.84
N SER A 152 -17.11 8.60 12.67
CA SER A 152 -17.76 9.90 12.56
C SER A 152 -19.16 9.77 13.16
N THR A 153 -19.26 9.86 14.48
CA THR A 153 -20.47 10.37 15.07
C THR A 153 -20.52 11.81 14.57
N THR A 154 -21.35 12.04 13.57
CA THR A 154 -21.78 13.40 13.25
C THR A 154 -22.42 13.90 14.53
N VAL A 155 -21.63 14.59 15.36
CA VAL A 155 -22.17 15.42 16.41
C VAL A 155 -22.86 16.53 15.63
N TYR A 156 -24.13 16.31 15.27
CA TYR A 156 -25.04 17.41 15.04
C TYR A 156 -24.88 18.25 16.30
N SER A 157 -24.14 19.35 16.18
CA SER A 157 -23.88 20.25 17.28
C SER A 157 -25.22 20.91 17.57
N TRP A 158 -26.05 20.24 18.38
CA TRP A 158 -27.32 20.76 18.87
C TRP A 158 -27.14 22.10 19.59
N LEU A 159 -25.91 22.41 20.01
CA LEU A 159 -25.51 23.72 20.53
C LEU A 159 -25.63 24.86 19.50
N LEU A 160 -25.39 24.61 18.21
CA LEU A 160 -25.56 25.64 17.17
C LEU A 160 -27.03 25.85 16.79
N VAL A 161 -27.87 24.81 16.86
CA VAL A 161 -29.31 24.92 16.58
C VAL A 161 -30.04 25.64 17.72
N ALA A 162 -29.66 25.42 18.97
CA ALA A 162 -30.26 26.09 20.12
C ALA A 162 -29.99 27.62 20.13
N MET A 163 -28.83 28.06 19.64
CA MET A 163 -28.48 29.49 19.52
C MET A 163 -29.30 30.22 18.44
N ALA A 164 -29.74 29.51 17.39
CA ALA A 164 -30.58 30.09 16.34
C ALA A 164 -32.05 30.24 16.78
N ILE A 165 -32.54 29.37 17.67
CA ILE A 165 -33.94 29.37 18.12
C ILE A 165 -34.20 30.44 19.19
N LEU A 166 -33.21 30.77 20.03
CA LEU A 166 -33.38 31.80 21.07
C LEU A 166 -33.22 33.25 20.55
N GLY A 167 -32.71 33.43 19.32
CA GLY A 167 -32.46 34.76 18.74
C GLY A 167 -33.67 35.42 18.04
N THR A 168 -34.80 34.73 17.88
CA THR A 168 -35.94 35.23 17.06
C THR A 168 -37.18 35.66 17.85
N ALA A 169 -37.15 35.63 19.19
CA ALA A 169 -38.34 35.90 20.02
C ALA A 169 -38.49 37.35 20.54
N PHE A 170 -37.64 38.31 20.16
CA PHE A 170 -37.67 39.68 20.72
C PHE A 170 -38.06 40.78 19.73
N GLN A 171 -38.95 40.50 18.78
CA GLN A 171 -39.47 41.53 17.87
C GLN A 171 -40.91 41.25 17.42
N GLN A 172 -41.86 41.35 18.35
CA GLN A 172 -43.28 41.68 18.08
C GLN A 172 -44.05 41.85 19.40
N ILE A 173 -43.82 42.95 20.11
CA ILE A 173 -44.83 43.57 20.99
C ILE A 173 -44.72 45.08 20.79
N SER A 174 -45.59 45.63 19.96
CA SER A 174 -46.00 47.04 19.93
C SER A 174 -47.49 47.08 19.63
#